data_AF-A0AA90HLA2-F1
#
_entry.id   AF-A0AA90HLA2-F1
#
_cell.length_a   1.000
_cell.length_b   1.000
_cell.length_c   1.000
_cell.angle_alpha   90.00
_cell.angle_beta   90.00
_cell.angle_gamma   90.00
#
_symmetry.space_group_name_H-M   'P 1'
#
loop_
_entity.id
_entity.type
_entity.pdbx_description
1 polymer ?
#
loop_
_entity_poly.entity_id
_entity_poly.type
_entity_poly.pdbx_seq_one_letter_code
_entity_poly.pdbx_strand_id
1 'polypeptide(L)' 'MKKPKYTPEIRDRAVQLLIESEKDYPSTWAAITAIAPKIGCTPETLRSW' A
#
# COMPACT_ATOMS: atom_id res chain seq x y z
N MET A 1 -8.53 21.29 -11.91
CA MET A 1 -7.74 20.03 -11.94
C MET A 1 -8.05 19.24 -10.68
N LYS A 2 -8.62 18.04 -10.78
CA LYS A 2 -8.83 17.17 -9.60
C LYS A 2 -7.46 16.76 -9.08
N LYS A 3 -7.08 17.22 -7.89
CA LYS A 3 -5.86 16.72 -7.23
C LYS A 3 -6.00 15.20 -7.11
N PRO A 4 -5.01 14.41 -7.55
CA PRO A 4 -5.05 12.98 -7.30
C PRO A 4 -5.15 12.78 -5.79
N LYS A 5 -6.10 11.95 -5.36
CA LYS A 5 -6.40 11.70 -3.94
C LYS A 5 -5.18 11.15 -3.17
N TYR A 6 -4.22 10.60 -3.91
CA TYR A 6 -2.94 10.11 -3.44
C TYR A 6 -1.82 10.69 -4.31
N THR A 7 -0.78 11.22 -3.68
CA THR A 7 0.42 11.68 -4.38
C THR A 7 1.26 10.48 -4.81
N PRO A 8 2.12 10.62 -5.84
CA PRO A 8 3.05 9.56 -6.24
C PRO A 8 3.96 9.14 -5.09
N GLU A 9 4.34 10.08 -4.21
CA GLU A 9 5.13 9.82 -2.99
C GLU A 9 4.44 8.84 -2.03
N ILE A 10 3.12 8.97 -1.86
CA ILE A 10 2.34 8.06 -1.01
C ILE A 10 2.27 6.67 -1.63
N ARG A 11 2.09 6.59 -2.96
CA ARG A 11 2.09 5.31 -3.68
C ARG A 11 3.43 4.61 -3.54
N ASP A 12 4.52 5.33 -3.80
CA ASP A 12 5.88 4.78 -3.74
C ASP A 12 6.22 4.27 -2.34
N ARG A 13 5.92 5.08 -1.31
CA ARG A 13 6.08 4.67 0.10
C ARG A 13 5.27 3.42 0.44
N ALA A 14 4.03 3.31 -0.06
CA ALA A 14 3.16 2.18 0.21
C ALA A 14 3.66 0.90 -0.47
N VAL A 15 4.12 0.99 -1.72
CA VAL A 15 4.70 -0.12 -2.49
C VAL A 15 6.03 -0.57 -1.86
N GLN A 16 6.90 0.37 -1.48
CA GLN A 16 8.17 0.04 -0.83
C GLN A 16 7.93 -0.66 0.52
N LEU A 17 6.98 -0.17 1.31
CA LEU A 17 6.61 -0.80 2.58
C LEU A 17 5.99 -2.19 2.38
N LEU A 18 5.21 -2.39 1.31
CA LEU A 18 4.67 -3.70 0.92
C LEU A 18 5.78 -4.68 0.60
N ILE A 19 6.77 -4.30 -0.22
CA ILE A 19 7.89 -5.16 -0.59
C ILE A 19 8.74 -5.53 0.65
N GLU A 20 8.99 -4.57 1.54
CA GLU A 20 9.73 -4.80 2.77
C GLU A 20 8.99 -5.74 3.72
N SER A 21 7.68 -5.54 3.85
CA SER A 21 6.82 -6.32 4.73
C SER A 21 6.45 -7.69 4.15
N GLU A 22 6.46 -7.88 2.83
CA GLU A 22 6.01 -9.13 2.18
C GLU A 22 6.71 -10.37 2.74
N LYS A 23 7.98 -10.23 3.15
CA LYS A 23 8.78 -11.31 3.74
C LYS A 23 8.36 -11.69 5.17
N ASP A 24 7.69 -10.79 5.88
CA ASP A 24 7.23 -10.97 7.26
C ASP A 24 5.83 -11.58 7.34
N TYR A 25 5.06 -11.53 6.24
CA TYR A 25 3.71 -12.07 6.17
C TYR A 25 3.65 -13.37 5.35
N PRO A 26 2.73 -14.28 5.69
CA PRO A 26 2.57 -15.56 4.97
C PRO A 26 2.00 -15.39 3.55
N SER A 27 1.57 -14.19 3.18
CA SER A 27 0.99 -13.89 1.86
C SER A 27 1.03 -12.39 1.58
N THR A 28 1.18 -12.01 0.30
CA THR A 28 1.09 -10.61 -0.15
C THR A 28 -0.24 -9.98 0.26
N TRP A 29 -1.36 -10.73 0.24
CA TRP A 29 -2.65 -10.21 0.72
C TRP A 29 -2.65 -9.86 2.21
N ALA A 30 -1.97 -10.65 3.05
CA ALA A 30 -1.83 -10.37 4.47
C ALA A 30 -0.98 -9.10 4.70
N ALA A 31 0.12 -8.95 3.95
CA ALA A 31 0.93 -7.73 3.97
C ALA A 31 0.12 -6.50 3.51
N ILE A 32 -0.61 -6.59 2.39
CA ILE A 32 -1.47 -5.52 1.87
C ILE A 32 -2.51 -5.09 2.92
N THR A 33 -3.20 -6.05 3.54
CA THR A 33 -4.25 -5.77 4.53
C THR A 33 -3.68 -5.12 5.79
N ALA A 34 -2.44 -5.48 6.17
CA ALA A 34 -1.73 -4.88 7.30
C ALA A 34 -1.17 -3.48 7.00
N ILE A 35 -0.84 -3.17 5.74
CA ILE A 35 -0.17 -1.93 5.32
C ILE A 35 -1.15 -0.86 4.85
N ALA A 36 -2.22 -1.24 4.18
CA ALA A 36 -3.27 -0.33 3.72
C ALA A 36 -3.77 0.65 4.82
N PRO A 37 -4.12 0.21 6.04
CA PRO A 37 -4.52 1.12 7.11
C PRO A 37 -3.38 2.03 7.61
N LYS A 38 -2.09 1.62 7.48
CA LYS A 38 -0.94 2.46 7.86
C LYS A 38 -0.75 3.66 6.93
N ILE A 39 -1.14 3.51 5.66
CA ILE A 39 -1.06 4.55 4.65
C ILE A 39 -2.37 5.38 4.59
N GLY A 40 -3.47 4.83 5.12
CA GLY A 40 -4.80 5.42 5.02
C GLY A 40 -5.46 5.17 3.66
N CYS A 41 -5.10 4.09 2.98
CA CYS A 41 -5.73 3.64 1.74
C CYS A 41 -6.47 2.30 1.98
N THR A 42 -7.33 1.90 1.05
CA THR A 42 -7.98 0.58 1.12
C THR A 42 -7.02 -0.51 0.65
N PRO A 43 -7.16 -1.77 1.11
CA PRO A 43 -6.35 -2.90 0.64
C PRO A 43 -6.42 -3.06 -0.88
N GLU A 44 -7.60 -2.81 -1.47
CA GLU A 44 -7.83 -2.83 -2.91
C GLU A 44 -7.05 -1.73 -3.64
N THR A 45 -6.95 -0.54 -3.04
CA THR A 45 -6.16 0.56 -3.59
C THR A 45 -4.68 0.20 -3.61
N LEU A 46 -4.16 -0.34 -2.51
CA LEU A 46 -2.77 -0.77 -2.40
C LEU A 46 -2.44 -1.93 -3.34
N ARG A 47 -3.39 -2.87 -3.54
CA ARG A 47 -3.24 -3.95 -4.51
C ARG A 47 -3.21 -3.46 -5.97
N SER A 48 -3.86 -2.33 -6.25
CA SER A 48 -3.88 -1.72 -7.59
C SER A 48 -2.63 -0.87 -7.88
N TRP A 49 -1.79 -0.62 -6.88
CA TRP A 49 -0.59 0.20 -6.99
C TRP A 49 0.65 -0.61 -7.30
#